data_AF-A0A832G8X8-F1
#
_entry.id   AF-A0A832G8X8-F1
#
_cell.length_a   1.000
_cell.length_b   1.000
_cell.length_c   1.000
_cell.angle_alpha   90.00
_cell.angle_beta   90.00
_cell.angle_gamma   90.00
#
_symmetry.space_group_name_H-M   'P 1'
#
loop_
_entity.id
_entity.type
_entity.pdbx_description
1 polymer ?
#
loop_
_entity_poly.entity_id
_entity_poly.type
_entity_poly.pdbx_seq_one_letter_code
_entity_poly.pdbx_strand_id
1 'polypeptide(L)'
;MFFLGFALIIIGLIISLIAALMMVLGGLRGRRVRGGGLIMIGPIPIIFGTDREAAKILIILSTVLIIAALIFVVVLGLLGR
;
A
#
# COMPACT_ATOMS: atom_id res chain seq x y z
N MET A 1 1.96 -27.40 17.85
CA MET A 1 1.47 -26.01 17.71
C MET A 1 2.46 -25.13 16.92
N PHE A 2 3.70 -24.98 17.39
CA PHE A 2 4.72 -24.15 16.69
C PHE A 2 4.99 -24.58 15.23
N PHE A 3 5.18 -25.88 14.97
CA PHE A 3 5.43 -26.39 13.62
C PHE A 3 4.28 -26.12 12.64
N LEU A 4 3.04 -26.23 13.08
CA LEU A 4 1.87 -25.95 12.24
C LEU A 4 1.78 -24.45 11.92
N GLY A 5 2.01 -23.58 12.91
CA GLY A 5 2.04 -22.13 12.70
C GLY A 5 3.15 -21.71 11.74
N PHE A 6 4.36 -22.24 11.94
CA PHE A 6 5.50 -21.98 11.07
C PHE A 6 5.25 -22.47 9.63
N ALA A 7 4.70 -23.69 9.47
CA ALA A 7 4.33 -24.21 8.16
C ALA A 7 3.29 -23.32 7.44
N LEU A 8 2.28 -22.82 8.17
CA LEU A 8 1.26 -21.94 7.62
C LEU A 8 1.83 -20.60 7.13
N ILE A 9 2.76 -20.01 7.90
CA ILE A 9 3.47 -18.79 7.52
C ILE A 9 4.28 -19.01 6.23
N ILE A 10 5.04 -20.11 6.16
CA ILE A 10 5.85 -20.44 4.98
C ILE A 10 4.97 -20.66 3.75
N ILE A 11 3.86 -21.40 3.90
CA ILE A 11 2.91 -21.62 2.80
C ILE A 11 2.30 -20.29 2.34
N GLY A 12 1.86 -19.43 3.27
CA GLY A 12 1.32 -18.11 2.93
C GLY A 12 2.33 -17.22 2.22
N LEU A 13 3.60 -17.26 2.64
CA LEU A 13 4.69 -16.52 2.00
C LEU A 13 4.95 -17.04 0.58
N ILE A 14 4.98 -18.36 0.37
CA ILE A 14 5.19 -18.94 -0.96
C ILE A 14 4.05 -18.53 -1.90
N ILE A 15 2.79 -18.61 -1.45
CA ILE A 15 1.63 -18.23 -2.26
C ILE A 15 1.66 -16.74 -2.62
N SER A 16 1.99 -15.86 -1.67
CA SER A 16 2.07 -14.41 -1.93
C SER A 16 3.20 -14.06 -2.90
N LEU A 17 4.36 -14.72 -2.81
CA LEU A 17 5.47 -14.56 -3.75
C LEU A 17 5.09 -15.01 -5.17
N ILE A 18 4.43 -16.17 -5.30
CA ILE A 18 3.96 -16.66 -6.62
C ILE A 18 2.95 -15.68 -7.23
N ALA A 19 2.00 -15.18 -6.45
CA ALA A 19 1.01 -14.21 -6.92
C ALA A 19 1.67 -12.89 -7.37
N ALA A 20 2.62 -12.37 -6.59
CA ALA A 20 3.38 -11.17 -6.95
C ALA A 20 4.17 -11.37 -8.25
N LEU A 21 4.81 -12.53 -8.42
CA LEU A 21 5.56 -12.84 -9.63
C LEU A 21 4.63 -12.91 -10.86
N MET A 22 3.48 -13.57 -10.74
CA MET A 22 2.47 -13.59 -11.82
C MET A 22 1.99 -12.19 -12.20
N MET A 23 1.81 -11.30 -11.22
CA MET A 23 1.39 -9.92 -11.46
C MET A 23 2.44 -9.14 -12.27
N VAL A 24 3.72 -9.28 -11.92
CA VAL A 24 4.83 -8.62 -12.64
C VAL A 24 4.96 -9.17 -14.06
N LEU A 25 4.93 -10.50 -14.23
CA LEU A 25 5.04 -11.14 -15.54
C LEU A 25 3.84 -10.82 -16.45
N GLY A 26 2.64 -10.69 -15.88
CA GLY A 26 1.42 -10.31 -16.61
C GLY A 26 1.48 -8.89 -17.19
N GLY A 27 2.22 -7.98 -16.54
CA GLY A 27 2.41 -6.60 -16.99
C GLY A 27 3.28 -6.45 -18.25
N LEU A 28 4.13 -7.44 -18.55
CA LEU A 28 5.04 -7.42 -19.71
C LEU A 28 4.32 -7.62 -21.06
N ARG A 29 3.05 -8.04 -21.07
CA ARG A 29 2.26 -8.30 -22.28
C ARG A 29 1.71 -7.02 -22.97
N GLY A 30 2.28 -5.85 -22.71
CA GLY A 30 2.00 -4.61 -23.44
C GLY A 30 0.59 -4.02 -23.22
N ARG A 31 -0.17 -4.48 -22.23
CA ARG A 31 -1.43 -3.83 -21.84
C ARG A 31 -1.12 -2.50 -21.16
N ARG A 32 -1.90 -1.45 -21.47
CA ARG A 32 -1.92 -0.20 -20.69
C ARG A 32 -2.18 -0.56 -19.23
N VAL A 33 -1.13 -0.53 -18.41
CA VAL A 33 -1.23 -0.74 -16.97
C VAL A 33 -2.00 0.44 -16.43
N ARG A 34 -3.19 0.16 -15.88
CA ARG A 34 -3.95 1.10 -15.07
C ARG A 34 -3.49 0.92 -13.64
N GLY A 35 -2.66 1.83 -13.18
CA GLY A 35 -2.07 1.80 -11.86
C GLY A 35 -1.65 3.20 -11.43
N GLY A 36 -1.13 3.29 -10.23
CA GLY A 36 -0.59 4.54 -9.73
C GLY A 36 0.15 4.30 -8.43
N GLY A 37 0.98 5.28 -8.07
CA GLY A 37 1.75 5.30 -6.84
C GLY A 37 1.42 6.54 -6.02
N LEU A 38 1.56 6.41 -4.72
CA LEU A 38 1.55 7.51 -3.76
C LEU A 38 2.89 7.48 -3.04
N ILE A 39 3.65 8.57 -3.12
CA ILE A 39 4.89 8.76 -2.36
C ILE A 39 4.59 9.79 -1.27
N MET A 40 4.80 9.42 -0.02
CA MET A 40 4.55 10.30 1.12
C MET A 40 5.88 10.91 1.59
N ILE A 41 6.11 12.20 1.32
CA ILE A 41 7.30 12.94 1.77
C ILE A 41 6.88 13.80 2.95
N GLY A 42 7.02 13.26 4.16
CA GLY A 42 6.40 13.86 5.34
C GLY A 42 4.87 13.91 5.18
N PRO A 43 4.16 14.91 5.75
CA PRO A 43 2.71 15.02 5.59
C PRO A 43 2.28 15.46 4.17
N ILE A 44 3.21 15.56 3.21
CA ILE A 44 2.93 15.99 1.83
C ILE A 44 2.88 14.75 0.92
N PRO A 45 1.70 14.38 0.38
CA PRO A 45 1.53 13.25 -0.52
C PRO A 45 1.85 13.66 -1.97
N ILE A 46 2.59 12.83 -2.70
CA ILE A 46 2.84 12.98 -4.13
C ILE A 46 2.18 11.81 -4.86
N ILE A 47 1.21 12.12 -5.73
CA ILE A 47 0.35 11.13 -6.37
C ILE A 47 0.70 11.02 -7.84
N PHE A 48 0.96 9.80 -8.30
CA PHE A 48 1.18 9.45 -9.70
C PHE A 48 0.10 8.47 -10.13
N GLY A 49 -0.78 8.87 -11.04
CA GLY A 49 -1.79 7.97 -11.60
C GLY A 49 -1.61 7.85 -13.11
N THR A 50 -1.68 6.64 -13.64
CA THR A 50 -1.70 6.42 -15.10
C THR A 50 -3.09 6.71 -15.70
N ASP A 51 -4.11 6.84 -14.86
CA ASP A 51 -5.48 7.14 -15.25
C ASP A 51 -6.22 7.93 -14.16
N ARG A 52 -7.33 8.59 -14.54
CA ARG A 52 -8.09 9.47 -13.65
C ARG A 52 -8.76 8.73 -12.50
N GLU A 53 -9.19 7.49 -12.71
CA GLU A 53 -9.84 6.69 -11.67
C GLU A 53 -8.80 6.27 -10.62
N ALA A 54 -7.64 5.77 -11.05
CA ALA A 54 -6.53 5.45 -10.16
C ALA A 54 -6.08 6.68 -9.37
N ALA A 55 -5.93 7.85 -10.02
CA ALA A 55 -5.57 9.08 -9.34
C ALA A 55 -6.62 9.50 -8.30
N LYS A 56 -7.92 9.40 -8.62
CA LYS A 56 -9.00 9.74 -7.67
C LYS A 56 -8.95 8.84 -6.43
N ILE A 57 -8.77 7.52 -6.61
CA ILE A 57 -8.63 6.59 -5.49
C ILE A 57 -7.42 6.95 -4.64
N LEU A 58 -6.27 7.23 -5.26
CA LEU A 58 -5.05 7.59 -4.54
C LEU A 58 -5.16 8.92 -3.78
N ILE A 59 -5.87 9.91 -4.32
CA ILE A 59 -6.15 11.18 -3.63
C ILE A 59 -6.99 10.95 -2.37
N ILE A 60 -8.05 10.14 -2.47
CA ILE A 60 -8.90 9.83 -1.31
C ILE A 60 -8.06 9.09 -0.27
N LEU A 61 -7.32 8.06 -0.70
CA LEU A 61 -6.46 7.27 0.18
C LEU A 61 -5.42 8.14 0.90
N SER A 62 -4.71 9.00 0.17
CA SER A 62 -3.68 9.88 0.74
C SER A 62 -4.27 10.88 1.73
N THR A 63 -5.44 11.42 1.43
CA THR A 63 -6.13 12.38 2.30
C THR A 63 -6.52 11.71 3.61
N VAL A 64 -7.13 10.52 3.56
CA VAL A 64 -7.48 9.74 4.75
C VAL A 64 -6.23 9.42 5.57
N LEU A 65 -5.13 9.02 4.91
CA LEU A 65 -3.89 8.66 5.57
C LEU A 65 -3.24 9.84 6.29
N ILE A 66 -3.24 11.03 5.67
CA ILE A 66 -2.72 12.26 6.28
C ILE A 66 -3.54 12.66 7.48
N ILE A 67 -4.87 12.63 7.38
CA ILE A 67 -5.75 12.94 8.50
C ILE A 67 -5.48 11.99 9.66
N ALA A 68 -5.40 10.68 9.38
CA ALA A 68 -5.07 9.68 10.39
C ALA A 68 -3.70 9.93 11.04
N ALA A 69 -2.68 10.23 10.23
CA ALA A 69 -1.33 10.53 10.72
C ALA A 69 -1.29 11.81 11.58
N LEU A 70 -1.99 12.87 11.17
CA LEU A 70 -2.08 14.12 11.94
C LEU A 70 -2.78 13.90 13.28
N ILE A 71 -3.91 13.18 13.28
CA ILE A 71 -4.62 12.82 14.51
C ILE A 71 -3.69 12.02 15.43
N PHE A 72 -3.00 11.02 14.90
CA PHE A 72 -2.08 10.20 15.69
C PHE A 72 -0.97 11.03 16.34
N VAL A 73 -0.33 11.92 15.57
CA VAL A 73 0.73 12.82 16.08
C VAL A 73 0.19 13.77 17.15
N VAL A 74 -0.98 14.37 16.93
CA VAL A 74 -1.60 15.28 17.90
C VAL A 74 -2.00 14.56 19.18
N VAL A 75 -2.67 13.41 19.08
CA VAL A 75 -3.09 12.62 20.25
C VAL A 75 -1.89 12.13 21.04
N LEU A 76 -0.85 11.61 20.38
CA LEU A 76 0.38 11.19 21.03
C LEU A 76 1.08 12.36 21.73
N GLY A 77 1.11 13.53 21.08
CA GLY A 77 1.67 14.75 21.67
C GLY A 77 0.87 15.28 22.86
N LEU A 78 -0.43 15.05 22.92
CA LEU A 78 -1.28 15.41 24.06
C LEU A 78 -1.15 14.42 25.22
N LEU A 79 -0.98 13.13 24.93
CA LEU A 79 -0.82 12.08 25.95
C LEU A 79 0.57 12.09 26.60
N GLY A 80 1.58 12.59 25.89
CA GLY A 80 2.95 12.71 26.39
C GLY A 80 3.26 14.01 27.14
N ARG A 81 2.26 14.90 27.32
CA ARG A 81 2.33 16.09 28.17
C ARG A 81 1.61 15.84 29.49
#